data_AF-A0A524NVF5-F1
#
_entry.id   AF-A0A524NVF5-F1
#
_cell.length_a   1.000
_cell.length_b   1.000
_cell.length_c   1.000
_cell.angle_alpha   90.00
_cell.angle_beta   90.00
_cell.angle_gamma   90.00
#
_symmetry.space_group_name_H-M   'P 1'
#
loop_
_entity.id
_entity.type
_entity.pdbx_description
1 polymer ?
#
loop_
_entity_poly.entity_id
_entity_poly.type
_entity_poly.pdbx_seq_one_letter_code
_entity_poly.pdbx_strand_id
1 'polypeptide(L)'
;MQSISGLSKEDALLRAKRHYFSLGVDDGAASLCKANFRYGLAKIHYAQESLGKSPNATFISTPDETISRNVPRWQSGYGYGGKITWGDPKDPLIFIDVKPNACGMLVGGLEELPKPSEIITNINRILQMEIFIDNIQVQWDFKKGNHFIDVLELEATEENREKFPPYM
;
A
#
# COMPACT_ATOMS: atom_id res chain seq x y z
N MET A 1 0.07 -4.84 32.12
CA MET A 1 -0.63 -4.12 31.04
C MET A 1 -2.08 -4.60 31.06
N GLN A 2 -3.07 -3.72 31.01
CA GLN A 2 -4.49 -4.11 31.10
C GLN A 2 -4.87 -4.95 29.87
N SER A 3 -5.58 -6.06 30.07
CA SER A 3 -5.98 -6.94 28.96
C SER A 3 -7.01 -6.25 28.06
N ILE A 4 -6.86 -6.40 26.74
CA ILE A 4 -7.72 -5.77 25.73
C ILE A 4 -9.13 -6.34 25.76
N SER A 5 -9.25 -7.65 25.97
CA SER A 5 -10.54 -8.33 26.17
C SER A 5 -11.33 -7.82 27.38
N GLY A 6 -10.66 -7.20 28.36
CA GLY A 6 -11.28 -6.56 29.52
C GLY A 6 -11.63 -5.08 29.33
N LEU A 7 -11.31 -4.47 28.19
CA LEU A 7 -11.61 -3.08 27.89
C LEU A 7 -13.03 -2.91 27.35
N SER A 8 -13.64 -1.75 27.61
CA SER A 8 -14.80 -1.30 26.84
C SER A 8 -14.42 -1.14 25.36
N LYS A 9 -15.42 -1.11 24.47
CA LYS A 9 -15.16 -0.87 23.04
C LYS A 9 -14.51 0.51 22.84
N GLU A 10 -14.97 1.50 23.58
CA GLU A 10 -14.47 2.87 23.57
C GLU A 10 -13.00 2.94 23.99
N ASP A 11 -12.64 2.22 25.07
CA ASP A 11 -11.25 2.17 25.56
C ASP A 11 -10.33 1.40 24.61
N ALA A 12 -10.82 0.34 23.96
CA ALA A 12 -10.08 -0.39 22.94
C ALA A 12 -9.78 0.52 21.73
N LEU A 13 -10.76 1.31 21.28
CA LEU A 13 -10.58 2.29 20.21
C LEU A 13 -9.63 3.43 20.61
N LEU A 14 -9.71 3.91 21.86
CA LEU A 14 -8.79 4.94 22.37
C LEU A 14 -7.37 4.41 22.47
N ARG A 15 -7.20 3.14 22.88
CA ARG A 15 -5.91 2.46 22.84
C ARG A 15 -5.39 2.37 21.42
N ALA A 16 -6.18 1.87 20.47
CA ALA A 16 -5.78 1.71 19.08
C ALA A 16 -5.33 3.04 18.46
N LYS A 17 -6.00 4.15 18.80
CA LYS A 17 -5.60 5.51 18.38
C LYS A 17 -4.19 5.89 18.82
N ARG A 18 -3.70 5.40 19.97
CA ARG A 18 -2.31 5.64 20.44
C ARG A 18 -1.25 4.88 19.64
N HIS A 19 -1.65 3.91 18.81
CA HIS A 19 -0.80 3.16 17.89
C HIS A 19 -0.98 3.63 16.44
N TYR A 20 -1.60 4.80 16.24
CA TYR A 20 -1.71 5.46 14.95
C TYR A 20 -0.84 6.72 14.95
N PHE A 21 0.19 6.74 14.12
CA PHE A 21 1.08 7.89 13.93
C PHE A 21 0.80 8.49 12.56
N SER A 22 0.22 9.69 12.55
CA SER A 22 -0.17 10.39 11.31
C SER A 22 0.95 11.30 10.82
N LEU A 23 1.29 11.22 9.54
CA LEU A 23 2.00 12.26 8.78
C LEU A 23 1.10 12.89 7.71
N GLY A 24 -0.20 12.60 7.74
CA GLY A 24 -1.17 13.05 6.76
C GLY A 24 -1.32 14.57 6.72
N VAL A 25 -1.70 15.07 5.55
CA VAL A 25 -2.15 16.45 5.41
C VAL A 25 -3.49 16.65 6.12
N ASP A 26 -3.76 17.85 6.64
CA ASP A 26 -4.99 18.15 7.39
C ASP A 26 -6.19 18.34 6.45
N ASP A 27 -6.57 17.26 5.78
CA ASP A 27 -7.73 17.20 4.88
C ASP A 27 -8.82 16.22 5.37
N GLY A 28 -9.97 16.29 4.71
CA GLY A 28 -11.12 15.46 5.06
C GLY A 28 -10.90 13.97 4.85
N ALA A 29 -10.14 13.57 3.83
CA ALA A 29 -9.87 12.17 3.53
C ALA A 29 -8.91 11.56 4.56
N ALA A 30 -7.86 12.30 4.95
CA ALA A 30 -6.96 11.93 6.02
C ALA A 30 -7.69 11.83 7.37
N SER A 31 -8.57 12.80 7.67
CA SER A 31 -9.41 12.79 8.86
C SER A 31 -10.31 11.54 8.94
N LEU A 32 -10.96 11.19 7.82
CA LEU A 32 -11.77 9.97 7.71
C LEU A 32 -10.92 8.71 7.83
N CYS A 33 -9.74 8.68 7.19
CA CYS A 33 -8.80 7.57 7.29
C CYS A 33 -8.46 7.30 8.76
N LYS A 34 -8.02 8.33 9.50
CA LYS A 34 -7.67 8.25 10.93
C LYS A 34 -8.85 7.80 11.79
N ALA A 35 -10.06 8.32 11.51
CA ALA A 35 -11.26 7.93 12.24
C ALA A 35 -11.66 6.47 12.01
N ASN A 36 -11.40 5.92 10.82
CA ASN A 36 -11.71 4.53 10.49
C ASN A 36 -10.60 3.56 10.93
N PHE A 37 -9.32 3.96 10.84
CA PHE A 37 -8.19 3.06 11.07
C PHE A 37 -8.10 2.52 12.50
N ARG A 38 -8.60 3.28 13.48
CA ARG A 38 -8.68 2.84 14.88
C ARG A 38 -9.50 1.54 15.03
N TYR A 39 -10.49 1.29 14.17
CA TYR A 39 -11.25 0.04 14.20
C TYR A 39 -10.41 -1.13 13.71
N GLY A 40 -9.66 -0.96 12.61
CA GLY A 40 -8.74 -1.98 12.11
C GLY A 40 -7.66 -2.34 13.14
N LEU A 41 -7.01 -1.33 13.72
CA LEU A 41 -5.99 -1.54 14.76
C LEU A 41 -6.56 -2.22 16.02
N ALA A 42 -7.74 -1.82 16.48
CA ALA A 42 -8.39 -2.46 17.64
C ALA A 42 -8.68 -3.95 17.38
N LYS A 43 -9.16 -4.30 16.17
CA LYS A 43 -9.37 -5.71 15.79
C LYS A 43 -8.06 -6.50 15.79
N ILE A 44 -7.00 -5.93 15.24
CA ILE A 44 -5.68 -6.58 15.22
C ILE A 44 -5.17 -6.79 16.65
N HIS A 45 -5.22 -5.76 17.48
CA HIS A 45 -4.80 -5.85 18.88
C HIS A 45 -5.56 -6.93 19.64
N TYR A 46 -6.89 -7.00 19.47
CA TYR A 46 -7.71 -8.05 20.07
C TYR A 46 -7.31 -9.45 19.57
N ALA A 47 -7.08 -9.61 18.27
CA ALA A 47 -6.66 -10.89 17.69
C ALA A 47 -5.26 -11.30 18.17
N GLN A 48 -4.31 -10.36 18.28
CA GLN A 48 -2.99 -10.63 18.83
C GLN A 48 -3.10 -11.14 20.27
N GLU A 49 -3.85 -10.46 21.14
CA GLU A 49 -4.04 -10.90 22.52
C GLU A 49 -4.72 -12.28 22.61
N SER A 50 -5.77 -12.49 21.82
CA SER A 50 -6.49 -13.78 21.78
C SER A 50 -5.60 -14.95 21.36
N LEU A 51 -4.51 -14.68 20.64
CA LEU A 51 -3.50 -15.66 20.22
C LEU A 51 -2.29 -15.73 21.18
N GLY A 52 -2.37 -15.08 22.34
CA GLY A 52 -1.27 -15.00 23.31
C GLY A 52 -0.08 -14.15 22.85
N LYS A 53 -0.28 -13.28 21.87
CA LYS A 53 0.73 -12.34 21.34
C LYS A 53 0.58 -10.96 21.96
N SER A 54 1.67 -10.19 21.91
CA SER A 54 1.64 -8.79 22.36
C SER A 54 0.80 -7.94 21.40
N PRO A 55 -0.21 -7.18 21.89
CA PRO A 55 -1.05 -6.35 21.04
C PRO A 55 -0.35 -5.02 20.71
N ASN A 56 0.57 -5.09 19.76
CA ASN A 56 1.53 -4.04 19.42
C ASN A 56 1.42 -3.53 17.97
N ALA A 57 0.38 -3.94 17.24
CA ALA A 57 0.23 -3.48 15.86
C ALA A 57 0.16 -1.95 15.79
N THR A 58 0.90 -1.38 14.86
CA THR A 58 1.08 0.06 14.72
C THR A 58 0.89 0.45 13.27
N PHE A 59 0.21 1.57 13.04
CA PHE A 59 0.14 2.19 11.72
C PHE A 59 0.89 3.51 11.74
N ILE A 60 1.81 3.66 10.80
CA ILE A 60 2.55 4.91 10.54
C ILE A 60 2.15 5.36 9.15
N SER A 61 1.41 6.46 9.07
CA SER A 61 0.94 6.96 7.79
C SER A 61 1.98 7.83 7.10
N THR A 62 1.81 7.97 5.79
CA THR A 62 2.55 8.90 4.93
C THR A 62 1.66 10.12 4.62
N PRO A 63 2.20 11.21 4.03
CA PRO A 63 1.43 12.41 3.74
C PRO A 63 0.19 12.20 2.86
N ASP A 64 0.17 11.14 2.06
CA ASP A 64 -0.93 10.71 1.20
C ASP A 64 -1.94 9.77 1.90
N GLU A 65 -2.00 9.77 3.24
CA GLU A 65 -2.98 8.98 3.97
C GLU A 65 -4.42 9.32 3.53
N THR A 66 -5.20 8.31 3.16
CA THR A 66 -6.50 8.56 2.55
C THR A 66 -7.46 7.38 2.72
N ILE A 67 -8.72 7.58 2.32
CA ILE A 67 -9.75 6.54 2.37
C ILE A 67 -9.45 5.40 1.40
N SER A 68 -9.82 4.18 1.77
CA SER A 68 -9.73 3.05 0.87
C SER A 68 -10.94 3.04 -0.09
N ARG A 69 -10.67 3.03 -1.41
CA ARG A 69 -11.71 2.76 -2.43
C ARG A 69 -12.11 1.29 -2.51
N ASN A 70 -11.33 0.38 -1.92
CA ASN A 70 -11.70 -1.02 -1.78
C ASN A 70 -12.71 -1.15 -0.63
N VAL A 71 -13.97 -1.44 -0.97
CA VAL A 71 -15.10 -1.49 0.00
C VAL A 71 -14.84 -2.49 1.13
N PRO A 72 -14.45 -3.76 0.87
CA PRO A 72 -14.14 -4.70 1.95
C PRO A 72 -13.01 -4.24 2.88
N ARG A 73 -11.93 -3.66 2.33
CA ARG A 73 -10.81 -3.11 3.11
C ARG A 73 -11.29 -1.95 3.99
N TRP A 74 -12.09 -1.04 3.43
CA TRP A 74 -12.63 0.11 4.16
C TRP A 74 -13.56 -0.31 5.31
N GLN A 75 -14.50 -1.22 5.03
CA GLN A 75 -15.41 -1.78 6.05
C GLN A 75 -14.66 -2.57 7.13
N SER A 76 -13.47 -3.08 6.80
CA SER A 76 -12.60 -3.74 7.77
C SER A 76 -11.81 -2.78 8.66
N GLY A 77 -11.99 -1.46 8.48
CA GLY A 77 -11.35 -0.43 9.30
C GLY A 77 -9.95 -0.05 8.83
N TYR A 78 -9.67 -0.10 7.52
CA TYR A 78 -8.35 0.26 6.96
C TYR A 78 -8.47 1.30 5.83
N GLY A 79 -7.54 2.25 5.83
CA GLY A 79 -7.31 3.21 4.74
C GLY A 79 -6.05 2.91 3.92
N TYR A 80 -5.54 3.91 3.20
CA TYR A 80 -4.31 3.89 2.41
C TYR A 80 -3.28 4.90 2.92
N GLY A 81 -2.08 4.89 2.29
CA GLY A 81 -1.02 5.86 2.55
C GLY A 81 -0.31 5.62 3.87
N GLY A 82 0.32 4.45 4.02
CA GLY A 82 1.10 4.16 5.22
C GLY A 82 1.58 2.73 5.35
N LYS A 83 2.32 2.50 6.42
CA LYS A 83 2.88 1.20 6.81
C LYS A 83 2.20 0.70 8.07
N ILE A 84 1.65 -0.50 8.01
CA ILE A 84 1.22 -1.24 9.19
C ILE A 84 2.29 -2.26 9.57
N THR A 85 2.61 -2.34 10.86
CA THR A 85 3.54 -3.32 11.43
C THR A 85 2.88 -4.02 12.60
N TRP A 86 3.26 -5.27 12.88
CA TRP A 86 2.77 -6.02 14.03
C TRP A 86 3.74 -7.16 14.39
N GLY A 87 3.68 -7.59 15.65
CA GLY A 87 4.31 -8.83 16.10
C GLY A 87 5.84 -8.86 15.98
N ASP A 88 6.37 -10.09 16.05
CA ASP A 88 7.77 -10.40 15.71
C ASP A 88 7.86 -10.83 14.24
N PRO A 89 8.90 -10.47 13.47
CA PRO A 89 9.08 -10.94 12.10
C PRO A 89 9.11 -12.46 11.90
N LYS A 90 9.36 -13.23 12.97
CA LYS A 90 9.34 -14.70 12.99
C LYS A 90 7.96 -15.28 13.31
N ASP A 91 6.99 -14.45 13.71
CA ASP A 91 5.63 -14.91 13.96
C ASP A 91 4.92 -15.19 12.62
N PRO A 92 4.34 -16.38 12.41
CA PRO A 92 3.63 -16.71 11.16
C PRO A 92 2.24 -16.08 11.07
N LEU A 93 2.00 -14.95 11.75
CA LEU A 93 0.69 -14.30 11.85
C LEU A 93 0.52 -13.24 10.77
N ILE A 94 -0.50 -13.40 9.92
CA ILE A 94 -0.84 -12.46 8.85
C ILE A 94 -2.31 -12.02 8.95
N PHE A 95 -2.56 -10.71 8.89
CA PHE A 95 -3.91 -10.14 8.91
C PHE A 95 -4.42 -9.91 7.49
N ILE A 96 -5.24 -10.83 6.96
CA ILE A 96 -5.71 -10.77 5.56
C ILE A 96 -6.66 -9.60 5.25
N ASP A 97 -7.31 -9.02 6.27
CA ASP A 97 -8.24 -7.90 6.09
C ASP A 97 -7.52 -6.61 5.62
N VAL A 98 -6.21 -6.49 5.85
CA VAL A 98 -5.42 -5.36 5.29
C VAL A 98 -5.35 -5.43 3.76
N LYS A 99 -5.71 -6.59 3.18
CA LYS A 99 -5.70 -6.88 1.74
C LYS A 99 -4.36 -6.52 1.12
N PRO A 100 -3.23 -7.12 1.55
CA PRO A 100 -1.94 -6.79 0.96
C PRO A 100 -2.02 -7.07 -0.55
N ASN A 101 -1.57 -6.11 -1.35
CA ASN A 101 -1.47 -6.25 -2.80
C ASN A 101 -0.02 -6.02 -3.20
N ALA A 102 0.40 -6.66 -4.30
CA ALA A 102 1.73 -6.48 -4.87
C ALA A 102 1.70 -5.39 -5.95
N CYS A 103 1.00 -4.28 -5.69
CA CYS A 103 1.08 -3.13 -6.58
C CYS A 103 2.47 -2.49 -6.42
N GLY A 104 3.10 -2.20 -7.55
CA GLY A 104 4.43 -1.59 -7.58
C GLY A 104 4.62 -0.84 -8.88
N MET A 105 5.80 -0.26 -9.02
CA MET A 105 6.20 0.46 -10.22
C MET A 105 7.57 -0.08 -10.64
N LEU A 106 7.73 -0.30 -11.94
CA LEU A 106 9.02 -0.50 -12.56
C LEU A 106 9.42 0.82 -13.20
N VAL A 107 10.63 1.28 -12.94
CA VAL A 107 11.19 2.51 -13.53
C VAL A 107 12.46 2.13 -14.27
N GLY A 108 12.61 2.62 -15.49
CA GLY A 108 13.79 2.38 -16.32
C GLY A 108 14.03 3.54 -17.28
N GLY A 109 15.29 3.70 -17.70
CA GLY A 109 15.70 4.67 -18.71
C GLY A 109 15.41 4.16 -20.13
N LEU A 110 15.14 5.08 -21.04
CA LEU A 110 15.02 4.84 -22.48
C LEU A 110 15.99 5.77 -23.20
N GLU A 111 16.63 5.29 -24.26
CA GLU A 111 17.51 6.11 -25.10
C GLU A 111 16.72 7.14 -25.92
N GLU A 112 15.52 6.76 -26.36
CA GLU A 112 14.66 7.58 -27.22
C GLU A 112 13.21 7.52 -26.74
N LEU A 113 12.46 8.61 -26.96
CA LEU A 113 11.04 8.68 -26.65
C LEU A 113 10.22 7.87 -27.69
N PRO A 114 9.59 6.74 -27.30
CA PRO A 114 8.79 5.94 -28.23
C PRO A 114 7.53 6.67 -28.66
N LYS A 115 7.08 6.42 -29.90
CA LYS A 115 5.79 6.96 -30.35
C LYS A 115 4.65 6.28 -29.58
N PRO A 116 3.59 7.01 -29.17
CA PRO A 116 2.45 6.40 -28.48
C PRO A 116 1.83 5.20 -29.23
N SER A 117 1.81 5.23 -30.56
CA SER A 117 1.34 4.13 -31.40
C SER A 117 2.17 2.85 -31.28
N GLU A 118 3.48 2.97 -31.05
CA GLU A 118 4.39 1.84 -30.88
C GLU A 118 4.14 1.18 -29.52
N ILE A 119 3.95 1.98 -28.47
CA ILE A 119 3.57 1.50 -27.13
C ILE A 119 2.27 0.69 -27.22
N ILE A 120 1.22 1.26 -27.84
CA ILE A 120 -0.08 0.58 -27.98
C ILE A 120 0.05 -0.73 -28.76
N THR A 121 0.81 -0.72 -29.86
CA THR A 121 1.08 -1.93 -30.66
C THR A 121 1.79 -3.00 -29.84
N ASN A 122 2.80 -2.62 -29.06
CA ASN A 122 3.56 -3.53 -28.21
C ASN A 122 2.71 -4.13 -27.09
N ILE A 123 1.87 -3.32 -26.44
CA ILE A 123 0.92 -3.81 -25.43
C ILE A 123 -0.02 -4.84 -26.06
N ASN A 124 -0.63 -4.53 -27.20
CA ASN A 124 -1.54 -5.46 -27.87
C ASN A 124 -0.85 -6.77 -28.25
N ARG A 125 0.41 -6.71 -28.70
CA ARG A 125 1.23 -7.89 -28.98
C ARG A 125 1.44 -8.73 -27.72
N ILE A 126 1.85 -8.12 -26.61
CA ILE A 126 2.08 -8.83 -25.33
C ILE A 126 0.79 -9.48 -24.82
N LEU A 127 -0.34 -8.79 -24.91
CA LEU A 127 -1.64 -9.31 -24.49
C LEU A 127 -2.11 -10.53 -25.29
N GLN A 128 -1.54 -10.77 -26.48
CA GLN A 128 -1.81 -11.93 -27.32
C GLN A 128 -0.81 -13.07 -27.10
N MET A 129 0.25 -12.85 -26.33
CA MET A 129 1.28 -13.86 -26.07
C MET A 129 0.93 -14.73 -24.86
N GLU A 130 1.22 -16.01 -24.97
CA GLU A 130 1.28 -16.90 -23.81
C GLU A 130 2.63 -16.72 -23.13
N ILE A 131 2.61 -16.17 -21.92
CA ILE A 131 3.81 -15.90 -21.12
C ILE A 131 3.72 -16.73 -19.85
N PHE A 132 4.83 -17.35 -19.46
CA PHE A 132 4.93 -18.19 -18.27
C PHE A 132 6.01 -17.65 -17.35
N ILE A 133 5.72 -17.60 -16.05
CA ILE A 133 6.68 -17.31 -14.98
C ILE A 133 6.65 -18.51 -14.04
N ASP A 134 7.80 -19.18 -13.83
CA ASP A 134 7.90 -20.41 -13.02
C ASP A 134 6.86 -21.49 -13.41
N ASN A 135 6.66 -21.68 -14.72
CA ASN A 135 5.65 -22.57 -15.32
C ASN A 135 4.18 -22.20 -15.02
N ILE A 136 3.92 -21.01 -14.49
CA ILE A 136 2.57 -20.47 -14.29
C ILE A 136 2.24 -19.54 -15.44
N GLN A 137 1.18 -19.83 -16.20
CA GLN A 137 0.72 -18.96 -17.28
C GLN A 137 0.22 -17.63 -16.70
N VAL A 138 0.80 -16.53 -17.17
CA VAL A 138 0.41 -15.18 -16.80
C VAL A 138 -0.96 -14.86 -17.39
N GLN A 139 -1.90 -14.48 -16.53
CA GLN A 139 -3.22 -13.98 -16.93
C GLN A 139 -3.17 -12.45 -16.96
N TRP A 140 -3.09 -11.87 -18.15
CA TRP A 140 -3.01 -10.43 -18.30
C TRP A 140 -4.32 -9.73 -17.93
N ASP A 141 -4.26 -8.77 -17.02
CA ASP A 141 -5.39 -7.93 -16.62
C ASP A 141 -5.12 -6.44 -16.83
N PHE A 142 -4.19 -6.08 -17.72
CA PHE A 142 -3.79 -4.68 -18.02
C PHE A 142 -4.97 -3.71 -18.22
N LYS A 143 -6.10 -4.20 -18.78
CA LYS A 143 -7.32 -3.40 -19.02
C LYS A 143 -8.23 -3.25 -17.78
N LYS A 144 -7.85 -3.79 -16.63
CA LYS A 144 -8.64 -3.78 -15.38
C LYS A 144 -7.89 -3.00 -14.30
N GLY A 145 -8.58 -2.09 -13.63
CA GLY A 145 -8.02 -1.39 -12.47
C GLY A 145 -7.09 -0.23 -12.85
N ASN A 146 -5.99 -0.08 -12.12
CA ASN A 146 -5.12 1.09 -12.12
C ASN A 146 -3.71 0.72 -12.65
N HIS A 147 -3.64 0.22 -13.88
CA HIS A 147 -2.35 -0.03 -14.56
C HIS A 147 -2.06 1.12 -15.51
N PHE A 148 -0.89 1.73 -15.35
CA PHE A 148 -0.46 2.89 -16.13
C PHE A 148 0.93 2.63 -16.69
N ILE A 149 1.18 3.18 -17.87
CA ILE A 149 2.51 3.29 -18.45
C ILE A 149 2.69 4.77 -18.72
N ASP A 150 3.56 5.39 -17.92
CA ASP A 150 3.95 6.78 -18.10
C ASP A 150 5.32 6.80 -18.77
N VAL A 151 5.39 7.54 -19.87
CA VAL A 151 6.65 7.79 -20.59
C VAL A 151 6.88 9.29 -20.58
N LEU A 152 8.04 9.69 -20.08
CA LEU A 152 8.41 11.09 -19.87
C LEU A 152 9.78 11.34 -20.50
N GLU A 153 9.88 12.45 -21.23
CA GLU A 153 11.15 12.98 -21.70
C GLU A 153 11.74 13.88 -20.62
N LEU A 154 13.04 13.75 -20.37
CA LEU A 154 13.75 14.56 -19.40
C LEU A 154 14.45 15.71 -20.12
N GLU A 155 14.11 16.95 -19.78
CA GLU A 155 14.90 18.11 -20.21
C GLU A 155 16.08 18.33 -19.27
N ALA A 156 17.30 18.30 -19.82
CA ALA A 156 18.51 18.60 -19.07
C ALA A 156 18.63 20.12 -18.82
N THR A 157 18.42 20.55 -17.58
CA THR A 157 18.70 21.93 -17.14
C THR A 157 20.17 22.10 -16.78
N GLU A 158 20.69 23.35 -16.78
CA GLU A 158 22.09 23.62 -16.37
C GLU A 158 22.40 23.09 -14.95
N GLU A 159 21.43 23.08 -14.04
CA GLU A 159 21.58 22.52 -12.69
C GLU A 159 21.67 20.97 -12.65
N ASN A 160 21.08 20.29 -13.63
CA ASN A 160 20.98 18.82 -13.68
C ASN A 160 21.93 18.17 -14.71
N ARG A 161 22.69 18.97 -15.47
CA ARG A 161 23.61 18.47 -16.51
C ARG A 161 24.77 17.62 -16.00
N GLU A 162 25.14 17.72 -14.71
CA GLU A 162 26.34 17.05 -14.17
C GLU A 162 26.11 16.25 -12.86
N LYS A 163 24.87 15.97 -12.46
CA LYS A 163 24.60 15.32 -11.16
C LYS A 163 23.69 14.10 -11.23
N PHE A 164 23.95 13.20 -12.16
CA PHE A 164 23.42 11.84 -12.05
C PHE A 164 24.37 10.98 -11.21
N PRO A 165 23.85 10.16 -10.26
CA PRO A 165 24.67 9.21 -9.53
C PRO A 165 25.40 8.28 -10.52
N PRO A 166 26.64 7.84 -10.23
CA PRO A 166 27.49 7.10 -11.16
C PRO A 166 27.02 5.65 -11.46
N TYR A 167 25.77 5.32 -11.12
CA TYR A 167 25.18 4.00 -11.27
C TYR A 167 23.94 4.01 -12.18
N MET A 168 23.78 5.07 -12.98
CA MET A 168 22.92 5.03 -14.17
C MET A 168 23.75 4.63 -15.38
#